data_AF-A0A1Q3T389-F1
#
_entry.id   AF-A0A1Q3T389-F1
#
_cell.length_a   1.000
_cell.length_b   1.000
_cell.length_c   1.000
_cell.angle_alpha   90.00
_cell.angle_beta   90.00
_cell.angle_gamma   90.00
#
_symmetry.space_group_name_H-M   'P 1'
#
loop_
_entity.id
_entity.type
_entity.pdbx_description
1 polymer ?
#
loop_
_entity_poly.entity_id
_entity_poly.type
_entity_poly.pdbx_seq_one_letter_code
_entity_poly.pdbx_strand_id
1 'polypeptide(L)'
;MKNELVYLACPYNHEDPKITQLRYAVSVHIAGHLFKQGVMVFAASMHNAFLGTMTGLGDQFSTWQPFNHAMIERADKLMVVTMEGWELSKGVQDQIQYAKSLNKPVEMIEPPQDLIQILWKQISSAYENAPKTA
;
A
#
# COMPACT_ATOMS: atom_id res chain seq x y z
N MET A 1 -27.13 -5.71 -1.63
CA MET A 1 -26.12 -4.76 -1.12
C MET A 1 -25.06 -4.60 -2.19
N LYS A 2 -24.61 -3.38 -2.48
CA LYS A 2 -23.53 -3.15 -3.45
C LYS A 2 -22.22 -3.56 -2.77
N ASN A 3 -21.43 -4.43 -3.39
CA ASN A 3 -20.09 -4.73 -2.90
C ASN A 3 -19.21 -3.52 -3.26
N GLU A 4 -18.73 -2.78 -2.25
CA GLU A 4 -17.87 -1.61 -2.43
C GLU A 4 -16.45 -2.07 -2.81
N LEU A 5 -15.90 -1.54 -3.92
CA LEU A 5 -14.51 -1.74 -4.33
C LEU A 5 -13.66 -0.53 -3.95
N VAL A 6 -12.65 -0.75 -3.11
CA VAL A 6 -11.71 0.27 -2.66
C VAL A 6 -10.36 0.06 -3.33
N TYR A 7 -9.80 1.14 -3.89
CA TYR A 7 -8.37 1.21 -4.13
C TYR A 7 -7.68 1.65 -2.84
N LEU A 8 -6.79 0.82 -2.29
CA LEU A 8 -6.02 1.10 -1.08
C LEU A 8 -4.62 1.60 -1.44
N ALA A 9 -4.39 2.88 -1.22
CA ALA A 9 -3.10 3.53 -1.35
C ALA A 9 -2.30 3.44 -0.04
N CYS A 10 -1.01 3.16 -0.13
CA CYS A 10 -0.08 3.16 0.99
C CYS A 10 1.29 3.59 0.45
N PRO A 11 2.08 4.42 1.16
CA PRO A 11 3.46 4.64 0.79
C PRO A 11 4.22 3.30 0.78
N TYR A 12 5.14 3.10 -0.17
CA TYR A 12 5.83 1.82 -0.32
C TYR A 12 7.36 1.98 -0.19
N ASN A 13 7.99 2.64 -1.16
CA ASN A 13 9.46 2.77 -1.22
C ASN A 13 10.03 3.59 -0.06
N HIS A 14 11.12 3.08 0.51
CA HIS A 14 11.92 3.72 1.54
C HIS A 14 13.39 3.28 1.40
N GLU A 15 14.34 4.09 1.85
CA GLU A 15 15.77 3.74 1.83
C GLU A 15 16.11 2.57 2.76
N ASP A 16 15.49 2.53 3.94
CA ASP A 16 15.52 1.37 4.84
C ASP A 16 14.54 0.27 4.36
N PRO A 17 15.03 -0.91 3.95
CA PRO A 17 14.18 -2.00 3.49
C PRO A 17 13.24 -2.55 4.58
N LYS A 18 13.57 -2.38 5.87
CA LYS A 18 12.66 -2.72 6.98
C LYS A 18 11.42 -1.84 6.97
N ILE A 19 11.56 -0.57 6.61
CA ILE A 19 10.42 0.36 6.52
C ILE A 19 9.55 0.02 5.31
N THR A 20 10.13 -0.35 4.17
CA THR A 20 9.35 -0.86 3.02
C THR A 20 8.59 -2.14 3.38
N GLN A 21 9.21 -3.08 4.09
CA GLN A 21 8.54 -4.29 4.55
C GLN A 21 7.43 -3.98 5.58
N LEU A 22 7.67 -3.04 6.50
CA LEU A 22 6.67 -2.60 7.47
C LEU A 22 5.45 -2.00 6.75
N ARG A 23 5.67 -1.11 5.79
CA ARG A 23 4.61 -0.50 4.97
C ARG A 23 3.80 -1.53 4.20
N TYR A 24 4.48 -2.51 3.61
CA TYR A 24 3.83 -3.63 2.95
C TYR A 24 2.97 -4.44 3.93
N ALA A 25 3.52 -4.84 5.07
CA ALA A 25 2.84 -5.65 6.07
C ALA A 25 1.62 -4.92 6.67
N VAL A 26 1.74 -3.63 6.98
CA VAL A 26 0.61 -2.80 7.44
C VAL A 26 -0.47 -2.73 6.35
N SER A 27 -0.09 -2.47 5.10
CA SER A 27 -1.04 -2.44 3.97
C SER A 27 -1.81 -3.76 3.83
N VAL A 28 -1.14 -4.91 4.01
CA VAL A 28 -1.76 -6.25 3.99
C VAL A 28 -2.76 -6.41 5.14
N HIS A 29 -2.40 -6.00 6.36
CA HIS A 29 -3.28 -6.11 7.53
C HIS A 29 -4.52 -5.24 7.39
N ILE A 30 -4.37 -4.00 6.91
CA ILE A 30 -5.48 -3.09 6.65
C ILE A 30 -6.40 -3.65 5.57
N ALA A 31 -5.86 -4.14 4.45
CA ALA A 31 -6.67 -4.76 3.42
C ALA A 31 -7.43 -6.00 3.95
N GLY A 32 -6.77 -6.85 4.74
CA GLY A 32 -7.43 -8.00 5.37
C GLY A 32 -8.52 -7.62 6.37
N HIS A 33 -8.33 -6.53 7.13
CA HIS A 33 -9.34 -6.00 8.03
C HIS A 33 -10.59 -5.52 7.27
N LEU A 34 -10.40 -4.72 6.22
CA LEU A 34 -11.47 -4.24 5.34
C LEU A 34 -12.20 -5.40 4.66
N PHE A 35 -11.46 -6.40 4.17
CA PHE A 35 -12.05 -7.58 3.55
C PHE A 35 -12.96 -8.37 4.50
N LYS A 36 -12.57 -8.51 5.77
CA LYS A 36 -13.41 -9.14 6.80
C LYS A 36 -14.70 -8.38 7.08
N GLN A 37 -14.76 -7.09 6.72
CA GLN A 37 -15.96 -6.25 6.82
C GLN A 37 -16.80 -6.25 5.54
N GLY A 38 -16.44 -7.06 4.53
CA GLY A 38 -17.15 -7.15 3.25
C GLY A 38 -16.75 -6.08 2.23
N VAL A 39 -15.67 -5.32 2.46
CA VAL A 39 -15.12 -4.37 1.50
C VAL A 39 -14.18 -5.10 0.55
N MET A 40 -14.39 -4.97 -0.76
CA MET A 40 -13.45 -5.50 -1.75
C MET A 40 -12.28 -4.53 -1.88
N VAL A 41 -11.04 -5.03 -1.77
CA VAL A 41 -9.84 -4.18 -1.75
C VAL A 41 -8.90 -4.55 -2.89
N PHE A 42 -8.46 -3.53 -3.63
CA PHE A 42 -7.30 -3.62 -4.49
C PHE A 42 -6.18 -2.74 -3.94
N ALA A 43 -4.97 -3.27 -3.78
CA ALA A 43 -3.81 -2.52 -3.31
C ALA A 43 -2.62 -2.72 -4.24
N ALA A 44 -2.14 -1.64 -4.86
CA ALA A 44 -1.00 -1.69 -5.77
C ALA A 44 0.29 -2.14 -5.10
N SER A 45 0.49 -1.84 -3.81
CA SER A 45 1.65 -2.30 -3.03
C SER A 45 1.74 -3.83 -2.97
N MET A 46 0.62 -4.55 -3.01
CA MET A 46 0.59 -6.01 -3.01
C MET A 46 0.77 -6.59 -4.41
N HIS A 47 0.01 -6.06 -5.37
CA HIS A 47 0.00 -6.56 -6.74
C HIS A 47 1.27 -6.17 -7.51
N ASN A 48 1.61 -4.88 -7.55
CA ASN A 48 2.67 -4.35 -8.40
C ASN A 48 4.05 -4.67 -7.83
N ALA A 49 4.24 -4.63 -6.51
CA ALA A 49 5.52 -4.96 -5.91
C ALA A 49 5.92 -6.42 -6.18
N PHE A 50 4.96 -7.34 -6.05
CA PHE A 50 5.18 -8.75 -6.33
C PHE A 50 5.50 -8.97 -7.82
N LEU A 51 4.69 -8.41 -8.72
CA LEU A 51 4.96 -8.51 -10.15
C LEU A 51 6.31 -7.87 -10.53
N GLY A 52 6.59 -6.67 -10.03
CA GLY A 52 7.84 -5.94 -10.29
C GLY A 52 9.07 -6.76 -9.90
N THR A 53 9.03 -7.40 -8.73
CA THR A 53 10.10 -8.26 -8.23
C THR A 53 10.23 -9.54 -9.07
N MET A 54 9.11 -10.22 -9.33
CA MET A 54 9.11 -11.54 -9.99
C MET A 54 9.40 -11.48 -11.50
N THR A 55 9.17 -10.33 -12.15
CA THR A 55 9.30 -10.17 -13.60
C THR A 55 10.43 -9.24 -14.02
N GLY A 56 11.08 -8.55 -13.07
CA GLY A 56 12.12 -7.56 -13.37
C GLY A 56 11.60 -6.22 -13.89
N LEU A 57 10.28 -5.98 -13.88
CA LEU A 57 9.70 -4.66 -14.22
C LEU A 57 10.10 -3.56 -13.21
N GLY A 58 10.58 -3.95 -12.02
CA GLY A 58 10.99 -3.03 -10.97
C GLY A 58 9.81 -2.28 -10.34
N ASP A 59 10.12 -1.21 -9.62
CA ASP A 59 9.19 -0.40 -8.82
C ASP A 59 9.01 1.02 -9.36
N GLN A 60 9.47 1.27 -10.59
CA GLN A 60 9.47 2.60 -11.20
C GLN A 60 8.06 3.17 -11.30
N PHE A 61 7.88 4.38 -10.76
CA PHE A 61 6.57 5.04 -10.70
C PHE A 61 5.90 5.16 -12.08
N SER A 62 6.65 5.55 -13.11
CA SER A 62 6.13 5.73 -14.48
C SER A 62 5.63 4.41 -15.10
N THR A 63 6.19 3.27 -14.70
CA THR A 63 5.75 1.95 -15.17
C THR A 63 4.36 1.62 -14.63
N TRP A 64 4.11 1.93 -13.36
CA TRP A 64 2.91 1.49 -12.66
C TRP A 64 1.78 2.54 -12.62
N GLN A 65 2.08 3.82 -12.88
CA GLN A 65 1.10 4.91 -12.82
C GLN A 65 -0.13 4.67 -13.72
N PRO A 66 -0.01 4.33 -15.03
CA PRO A 66 -1.19 4.11 -15.88
C PRO A 66 -2.07 2.95 -15.38
N PHE A 67 -1.43 1.90 -14.86
CA PHE A 67 -2.15 0.76 -14.28
C PHE A 67 -2.87 1.15 -12.99
N ASN A 68 -2.21 1.88 -12.09
CA ASN A 68 -2.84 2.39 -10.87
C ASN A 68 -4.05 3.28 -11.19
N HIS A 69 -3.93 4.16 -12.18
CA HIS A 69 -5.04 5.00 -12.65
C HIS A 69 -6.21 4.16 -13.18
N ALA A 70 -5.94 3.16 -14.02
CA ALA A 70 -6.97 2.25 -14.53
C ALA A 70 -7.70 1.49 -13.40
N MET A 71 -6.99 1.13 -12.33
CA MET A 71 -7.59 0.48 -11.17
C MET A 71 -8.40 1.46 -10.31
N ILE A 72 -7.92 2.69 -10.10
CA ILE A 72 -8.67 3.74 -9.39
C ILE A 72 -9.95 4.10 -10.13
N GLU A 73 -9.90 4.18 -11.46
CA GLU A 73 -11.08 4.45 -12.31
C GLU A 73 -12.22 3.46 -12.06
N ARG A 74 -11.88 2.19 -11.81
CA ARG A 74 -12.83 1.09 -11.56
C ARG A 74 -13.27 0.98 -10.10
N ALA A 75 -12.48 1.51 -9.16
CA ALA A 75 -12.84 1.51 -7.75
C ALA A 75 -13.97 2.50 -7.45
N ASP A 76 -14.79 2.22 -6.45
CA ASP A 76 -15.82 3.14 -5.96
C ASP A 76 -15.19 4.33 -5.22
N LYS A 77 -14.09 4.11 -4.51
CA LYS A 77 -13.33 5.14 -3.78
C LYS A 77 -11.85 4.81 -3.64
N LEU A 78 -11.09 5.83 -3.24
CA LEU A 78 -9.71 5.71 -2.80
C LEU A 78 -9.65 5.75 -1.27
N MET A 79 -8.98 4.80 -0.64
CA MET A 79 -8.60 4.87 0.77
C MET A 79 -7.09 4.97 0.89
N VAL A 80 -6.60 5.87 1.73
CA VAL A 80 -5.16 6.10 1.94
C VAL A 80 -4.79 5.66 3.35
N VAL A 81 -3.89 4.67 3.44
CA VAL A 81 -3.26 4.30 4.71
C VAL A 81 -2.25 5.37 5.09
N THR A 82 -2.54 6.14 6.14
CA THR A 82 -1.76 7.31 6.55
C THR A 82 -0.53 6.92 7.38
N MET A 83 0.31 6.05 6.83
CA MET A 83 1.63 5.75 7.39
C MET A 83 2.59 6.93 7.24
N GLU A 84 3.57 7.04 8.13
CA GLU A 84 4.60 8.07 8.09
C GLU A 84 5.19 8.23 6.67
N GLY A 85 5.21 9.47 6.17
CA GLY A 85 5.69 9.82 4.84
C GLY A 85 4.66 9.68 3.71
N TRP A 86 3.39 9.35 3.98
CA TRP A 86 2.34 9.27 2.94
C TRP A 86 2.14 10.61 2.19
N GLU A 87 2.28 11.74 2.91
CA GLU A 87 2.14 13.10 2.34
C GLU A 87 3.23 13.42 1.30
N LEU A 88 4.42 12.85 1.49
CA LEU A 88 5.57 13.02 0.60
C LEU A 88 5.63 11.95 -0.49
N SER A 89 4.78 10.93 -0.41
CA SER A 89 4.80 9.82 -1.37
C SER A 89 4.23 10.27 -2.71
N LYS A 90 5.10 10.42 -3.71
CA LYS A 90 4.72 10.72 -5.10
C LYS A 90 3.60 9.80 -5.60
N GLY A 91 3.69 8.51 -5.30
CA GLY A 91 2.68 7.51 -5.67
C GLY A 91 1.31 7.78 -5.05
N VAL A 92 1.27 7.97 -3.73
CA VAL A 92 0.01 8.25 -3.01
C VAL A 92 -0.58 9.58 -3.44
N GLN A 93 0.23 10.63 -3.56
CA GLN A 93 -0.26 11.95 -3.97
C GLN A 93 -0.82 11.93 -5.39
N ASP A 94 -0.15 11.28 -6.34
CA ASP A 94 -0.68 11.08 -7.69
C ASP A 94 -2.04 10.36 -7.69
N GLN A 95 -2.17 9.28 -6.91
CA GLN A 95 -3.42 8.52 -6.78
C GLN A 95 -4.55 9.38 -6.18
N ILE A 96 -4.25 10.20 -5.17
CA ILE A 96 -5.21 11.15 -4.57
C ILE A 96 -5.67 12.17 -5.60
N GLN A 97 -4.75 12.79 -6.34
CA GLN A 97 -5.11 13.77 -7.37
C GLN A 97 -5.95 13.14 -8.48
N TYR A 98 -5.58 11.94 -8.91
CA TYR A 98 -6.32 11.22 -9.95
C TYR A 98 -7.74 10.85 -9.47
N ALA A 99 -7.91 10.30 -8.27
CA ALA A 99 -9.22 10.00 -7.70
C ALA A 99 -10.11 11.25 -7.59
N LYS A 100 -9.54 12.38 -7.13
CA LYS A 100 -10.23 13.67 -7.07
C LYS A 100 -10.68 14.15 -8.45
N SER A 101 -9.84 13.99 -9.48
CA SER A 101 -10.18 14.37 -10.85
C SER A 101 -11.39 13.59 -11.40
N LEU A 102 -11.62 12.38 -10.90
CA LEU A 102 -12.77 11.53 -11.22
C LEU A 102 -13.97 11.74 -10.29
N ASN A 103 -13.94 12.73 -9.39
CA ASN A 103 -14.94 12.94 -8.34
C ASN A 103 -15.17 11.70 -7.44
N LYS A 104 -14.15 10.86 -7.25
CA LYS A 104 -14.24 9.72 -6.35
C LYS A 104 -13.95 10.14 -4.91
N PRO A 105 -14.65 9.59 -3.91
CA PRO A 105 -14.32 9.83 -2.51
C PRO A 105 -12.87 9.43 -2.22
N VAL A 106 -12.21 10.25 -1.38
CA VAL A 106 -10.89 9.96 -0.84
C VAL A 106 -11.01 9.94 0.68
N GLU A 107 -10.79 8.77 1.26
CA GLU A 107 -10.86 8.55 2.70
C GLU A 107 -9.48 8.24 3.25
N MET A 108 -9.24 8.61 4.50
CA MET A 108 -7.98 8.35 5.21
C MET A 108 -8.23 7.25 6.23
N ILE A 109 -7.27 6.32 6.37
CA ILE A 109 -7.29 5.29 7.40
C ILE A 109 -5.95 5.28 8.12
N GLU A 110 -6.01 5.55 9.43
CA GLU A 110 -4.85 5.46 10.29
C GLU A 110 -4.69 4.01 10.77
N PRO A 111 -3.53 3.36 10.54
CA PRO A 111 -3.29 2.03 11.07
C PRO A 111 -3.16 2.06 12.61
N PRO A 112 -3.66 1.04 13.33
CA PRO A 112 -3.47 0.97 14.77
C PRO A 112 -1.99 1.00 15.18
N GLN A 113 -1.66 1.79 16.20
CA GLN A 113 -0.28 1.99 16.61
C GLN A 113 0.35 0.72 17.20
N ASP A 114 -0.44 -0.10 17.89
CA ASP A 114 -0.04 -1.41 18.42
C ASP A 114 0.29 -2.39 17.30
N LEU A 115 -0.48 -2.40 16.21
CA LEU A 115 -0.18 -3.18 15.01
C LEU A 115 1.20 -2.80 14.43
N ILE A 116 1.48 -1.50 14.29
CA ILE A 116 2.77 -1.00 13.80
C ILE A 116 3.91 -1.50 14.70
N GLN A 117 3.76 -1.37 16.03
CA GLN A 117 4.78 -1.80 16.99
C GLN A 117 5.05 -3.30 16.93
N ILE A 118 3.98 -4.12 16.83
CA ILE A 118 4.09 -5.58 16.73
C ILE A 118 4.84 -5.96 15.45
N LEU A 119 4.44 -5.40 14.30
CA LEU A 119 5.08 -5.69 13.01
C LEU A 119 6.53 -5.22 12.98
N TRP A 120 6.83 -4.04 13.53
CA TRP A 120 8.20 -3.54 13.61
C TRP A 120 9.11 -4.46 14.41
N LYS A 121 8.64 -4.96 15.56
CA LYS A 121 9.40 -5.90 16.38
C LYS A 121 9.67 -7.21 15.63
N GLN A 122 8.68 -7.75 14.94
CA GLN A 122 8.81 -8.98 14.15
C GLN A 122 9.81 -8.80 13.00
N ILE A 123 9.69 -7.71 12.23
CA ILE A 123 10.57 -7.41 11.11
C ILE A 123 12.01 -7.18 11.59
N SER A 124 12.21 -6.36 12.64
CA SER A 124 13.54 -6.07 13.17
C SER A 124 14.24 -7.35 13.64
N SER A 125 13.52 -8.21 14.37
CA SER A 125 14.05 -9.50 14.82
C SER A 125 14.41 -10.43 13.66
N ALA A 126 13.63 -10.43 12.57
CA ALA A 126 13.94 -11.21 11.38
C ALA A 126 15.23 -10.76 10.69
N TYR A 127 15.49 -9.44 10.62
CA TYR A 127 16.74 -8.91 10.06
C TYR A 127 17.95 -9.16 10.97
N GLU A 128 17.79 -9.08 12.29
CA GLU A 128 18.88 -9.36 13.24
C GLU A 128 19.32 -10.83 13.21
N ASN A 129 18.37 -11.74 13.02
CA ASN A 129 18.61 -13.18 12.97
C ASN A 129 18.87 -13.71 11.56
N ALA A 130 18.82 -12.86 10.53
CA ALA A 130 19.13 -13.27 9.17
C ALA A 130 20.60 -13.73 9.10
N PRO A 131 20.90 -14.90 8.50
CA PRO A 131 22.27 -15.33 8.33
C PRO A 131 23.01 -14.24 7.55
N LYS A 132 24.06 -13.67 8.15
CA LYS A 132 24.96 -12.76 7.45
C LYS A 132 25.58 -13.57 6.32
N THR A 133 25.14 -13.31 5.09
CA THR A 133 25.74 -13.94 3.91
C THR A 133 27.22 -13.55 3.91
N ALA A 134 28.07 -14.58 3.95
CA ALA A 134 29.53 -14.47 3.83
C ALA A 134 29.93 -14.15 2.38
#